data_AF-A0A845MCR9-F1
#
_entry.id   AF-A0A845MCR9-F1
#
_cell.length_a   1.000
_cell.length_b   1.000
_cell.length_c   1.000
_cell.angle_alpha   90.00
_cell.angle_beta   90.00
_cell.angle_gamma   90.00
#
_symmetry.space_group_name_H-M   'P 1'
#
loop_
_entity.id
_entity.type
_entity.pdbx_description
1 polymer ?
#
loop_
_entity_poly.entity_id
_entity_poly.type
_entity_poly.pdbx_seq_one_letter_code
_entity_poly.pdbx_strand_id
1 'polypeptide(L)'
;MNLRLCFEHKAGVNIDEATVFRHYAENYLNGFDVKWGGSVSVPHHDTKTRPMEPLWQYLIWDASPACRDYLVEYLDRNPMAGYYVHIYEFGNGANDKKIH
;
A
#
# COMPACT_ATOMS: atom_id res chain seq x y z
N MET A 1 11.69 -10.64 3.41
CA MET A 1 10.43 -10.85 2.66
C MET A 1 10.13 -9.59 1.87
N ASN A 2 9.30 -9.63 0.82
CA ASN A 2 8.92 -8.40 0.11
C ASN A 2 7.52 -7.98 0.51
N LEU A 3 7.30 -6.68 0.67
CA LEU A 3 6.01 -6.12 1.02
C LEU A 3 5.54 -5.21 -0.12
N ARG A 4 4.27 -5.32 -0.47
CA ARG A 4 3.58 -4.39 -1.37
C ARG A 4 2.51 -3.66 -0.59
N LEU A 5 2.53 -2.35 -0.65
CA LEU A 5 1.52 -1.47 -0.08
C LEU A 5 0.66 -0.96 -1.23
N CYS A 6 -0.64 -1.17 -1.17
CA CYS A 6 -1.61 -0.67 -2.15
C CYS A 6 -2.53 0.36 -1.48
N PHE A 7 -2.76 1.48 -2.15
CA PHE A 7 -3.53 2.60 -1.63
C PHE A 7 -4.86 2.72 -2.37
N GLU A 8 -5.91 2.23 -1.72
CA GLU A 8 -7.28 2.31 -2.22
C GLU A 8 -7.92 3.62 -1.77
N HIS A 9 -8.36 4.44 -2.72
CA HIS A 9 -9.03 5.69 -2.40
C HIS A 9 -10.40 5.42 -1.74
N LYS A 10 -10.73 6.21 -0.73
CA LYS A 10 -12.08 6.22 -0.14
C LYS A 10 -13.05 6.91 -1.11
N ALA A 11 -14.34 6.58 -1.01
CA ALA A 11 -15.37 7.21 -1.82
C ALA A 11 -15.28 8.75 -1.74
N GLY A 12 -15.26 9.41 -2.90
CA GLY A 12 -15.15 10.86 -3.02
C GLY A 12 -13.72 11.42 -3.03
N VAL A 13 -12.69 10.57 -2.85
CA VAL A 13 -11.28 10.97 -3.05
C VAL A 13 -10.89 10.68 -4.48
N ASN A 14 -10.52 11.73 -5.22
CA ASN A 14 -10.04 11.62 -6.59
C ASN A 14 -8.69 12.35 -6.70
N ILE A 15 -7.60 11.61 -6.53
CA ILE A 15 -6.24 12.09 -6.83
C ILE A 15 -5.76 11.29 -8.03
N ASP A 16 -6.01 11.85 -9.21
CA ASP A 16 -5.58 11.32 -10.52
C ASP A 16 -4.08 11.60 -10.78
N GLU A 17 -3.50 12.56 -10.06
CA GLU A 17 -2.11 12.94 -10.29
C GLU A 17 -1.13 12.11 -9.43
N ALA A 18 -0.40 11.21 -10.08
CA ALA A 18 0.62 10.36 -9.44
C ALA A 18 1.66 11.18 -8.66
N THR A 19 2.06 12.36 -9.16
CA THR A 19 3.05 13.23 -8.48
C THR A 19 2.53 13.72 -7.12
N VAL A 20 1.27 14.15 -7.06
CA VAL A 20 0.63 14.61 -5.82
C VAL A 20 0.51 13.46 -4.83
N PHE A 21 0.03 12.30 -5.30
CA PHE A 21 -0.06 11.11 -4.47
C PHE A 21 1.31 10.70 -3.92
N ARG A 22 2.35 10.70 -4.76
CA ARG A 22 3.71 10.34 -4.36
C ARG A 22 4.24 11.24 -3.25
N HIS A 23 4.08 12.55 -3.37
CA HIS A 23 4.50 13.46 -2.31
C HIS A 23 3.77 13.19 -0.99
N TYR A 24 2.46 12.92 -1.04
CA TYR A 24 1.69 12.63 0.16
C TYR A 24 2.12 11.28 0.80
N ALA A 25 2.25 10.24 -0.02
CA ALA A 25 2.61 8.90 0.44
C ALA A 25 4.07 8.80 0.91
N GLU A 26 5.03 9.41 0.22
CA GLU A 26 6.45 9.41 0.61
C GLU A 26 6.66 10.12 1.96
N ASN A 27 5.95 11.22 2.21
CA ASN A 27 5.96 11.88 3.51
C ASN A 27 5.34 11.00 4.61
N TYR A 28 4.20 10.36 4.30
CA TYR A 28 3.51 9.46 5.22
C TYR A 28 4.33 8.20 5.55
N LEU A 29 5.19 7.74 4.64
CA LEU A 29 6.02 6.54 4.78
C LEU A 29 7.50 6.83 5.03
N ASN A 30 7.88 8.06 5.39
CA ASN A 30 9.28 8.50 5.52
C ASN A 30 10.15 7.63 6.47
N GLY A 31 9.53 6.90 7.40
CA GLY A 31 10.23 5.96 8.28
C GLY A 31 10.58 4.59 7.65
N PHE A 32 10.19 4.35 6.39
CA PHE A 32 10.31 3.06 5.71
C PHE A 32 11.10 3.20 4.40
N ASP A 33 11.92 2.20 4.05
CA ASP A 33 12.62 2.16 2.75
C ASP A 33 11.67 1.72 1.63
N VAL A 34 10.74 2.60 1.29
CA VAL A 34 9.73 2.37 0.25
C VAL A 34 10.24 2.77 -1.13
N LYS A 35 9.84 2.00 -2.14
CA LYS A 35 10.09 2.29 -3.57
C LYS A 35 8.77 2.42 -4.31
N TRP A 36 8.65 3.45 -5.14
CA TRP A 36 7.47 3.64 -5.99
C TRP A 36 7.31 2.46 -6.96
N GLY A 37 6.12 1.86 -6.99
CA GLY A 37 5.79 0.73 -7.86
C GLY A 37 4.78 1.06 -8.97
N GLY A 38 4.37 2.31 -9.12
CA GLY A 38 3.34 2.70 -10.09
C GLY A 38 1.94 2.32 -9.64
N SER A 39 1.13 1.85 -10.57
CA SER A 39 -0.24 1.41 -10.31
C SER A 39 -0.41 -0.10 -10.49
N VAL A 40 -1.30 -0.72 -9.71
CA VAL A 40 -1.63 -2.14 -9.79
C VAL A 40 -3.14 -2.37 -9.64
N SER A 41 -3.67 -3.32 -10.38
CA SER A 41 -5.03 -3.81 -10.16
C SER A 41 -5.04 -4.84 -9.04
N VAL A 42 -5.90 -4.63 -8.05
CA VAL A 42 -6.08 -5.56 -6.92
C VAL A 42 -7.43 -6.28 -7.07
N PRO A 43 -7.55 -7.58 -6.69
CA PRO A 43 -8.81 -8.30 -6.76
C PRO A 43 -9.90 -7.60 -5.92
N HIS A 44 -11.13 -7.54 -6.45
CA HIS A 44 -12.22 -6.85 -5.75
C HIS A 44 -12.50 -7.43 -4.34
N HIS A 45 -12.32 -8.73 -4.12
CA HIS A 45 -12.52 -9.32 -2.79
C HIS A 45 -11.52 -8.81 -1.73
N ASP A 46 -10.43 -8.18 -2.16
CA ASP A 46 -9.46 -7.54 -1.28
C ASP A 46 -9.68 -6.03 -1.10
N THR A 47 -10.54 -5.39 -1.90
CA THR A 47 -10.83 -3.95 -1.81
C THR A 47 -12.08 -3.69 -0.99
N LYS A 48 -12.15 -2.52 -0.35
CA LYS A 48 -13.34 -2.09 0.42
C LYS A 48 -14.37 -1.38 -0.46
N THR A 49 -13.92 -0.75 -1.52
CA THR A 49 -14.71 -0.08 -2.56
C THR A 49 -14.85 -1.02 -3.76
N ARG A 50 -16.03 -0.98 -4.39
CA ARG A 50 -16.41 -1.92 -5.45
C ARG A 50 -15.84 -1.66 -6.86
N PRO A 51 -15.36 -0.47 -7.25
CA PRO A 51 -14.79 -0.32 -8.59
C PRO A 51 -13.34 -0.83 -8.62
N MET A 52 -13.02 -1.60 -9.66
CA MET A 52 -11.66 -2.08 -9.98
C MET A 52 -10.78 -0.94 -10.50
N GLU A 53 -10.58 0.10 -9.71
CA GLU A 53 -9.65 1.16 -10.09
C GLU A 53 -8.21 0.75 -9.81
N PRO A 54 -7.26 1.14 -10.68
CA PRO A 54 -5.85 0.92 -10.42
C PRO A 54 -5.44 1.62 -9.12
N LEU A 55 -4.84 0.86 -8.20
CA LEU A 55 -4.35 1.38 -6.93
C LEU A 55 -2.89 1.79 -7.08
N TRP A 56 -2.52 2.91 -6.46
CA TRP A 56 -1.11 3.27 -6.33
C TRP A 56 -0.40 2.28 -5.42
N GLN A 57 0.84 1.94 -5.73
CA GLN A 57 1.62 0.99 -4.93
C GLN A 57 3.03 1.44 -4.60
N TYR A 58 3.48 1.01 -3.43
CA TYR A 58 4.86 1.05 -2.99
C TYR A 58 5.35 -0.36 -2.64
N LEU A 59 6.65 -0.57 -2.78
CA LEU A 59 7.32 -1.83 -2.49
C LEU A 59 8.39 -1.62 -1.43
N ILE A 60 8.50 -2.57 -0.50
CA ILE A 60 9.62 -2.68 0.42
C ILE A 60 10.29 -4.03 0.13
N TRP A 61 11.53 -3.99 -0.32
CA TRP A 61 12.32 -5.17 -0.63
C TRP A 61 13.07 -5.63 0.61
N ASP A 62 13.25 -6.95 0.76
CA ASP A 62 14.05 -7.54 1.82
C ASP A 62 13.68 -7.07 3.25
N ALA A 63 12.40 -6.77 3.46
CA ALA A 63 11.87 -6.38 4.76
C ALA A 63 12.14 -7.47 5.81
N SER A 64 12.63 -7.02 6.97
CA SER A 64 12.72 -7.86 8.17
C SER A 64 11.33 -8.08 8.77
N PRO A 65 11.13 -9.15 9.57
CA PRO A 65 9.88 -9.34 10.32
C PRO A 65 9.54 -8.14 11.21
N ALA A 66 10.55 -7.54 11.86
CA ALA A 66 10.36 -6.34 12.68
C ALA A 66 9.86 -5.13 11.87
N CYS A 67 10.34 -4.95 10.63
CA CYS A 67 9.86 -3.90 9.73
C CYS A 67 8.40 -4.14 9.34
N ARG A 68 8.04 -5.39 8.98
CA ARG A 68 6.65 -5.79 8.68
C ARG A 68 5.71 -5.47 9.84
N ASP A 69 6.05 -5.94 11.04
CA ASP A 69 5.17 -5.82 12.20
C ASP A 69 5.03 -4.35 12.64
N TYR A 70 6.13 -3.59 12.60
CA TYR A 70 6.11 -2.16 12.88
C TYR A 70 5.31 -1.37 11.83
N LEU A 71 5.40 -1.73 10.54
CA LEU A 71 4.61 -1.11 9.50
C LEU A 71 3.11 -1.30 9.75
N VAL A 72 2.67 -2.53 10.05
CA VAL A 72 1.26 -2.82 10.36
C VAL A 72 0.80 -2.00 11.56
N GLU A 73 1.56 -2.01 12.66
CA GLU A 73 1.24 -1.21 13.86
C GLU A 73 1.20 0.30 13.57
N TYR A 74 2.09 0.80 12.71
CA TYR A 74 2.11 2.21 12.31
C TYR A 74 0.84 2.59 11.55
N LEU A 75 0.41 1.77 10.57
CA LEU A 75 -0.79 2.04 9.77
C LEU A 75 -2.07 1.98 10.61
N ASP A 76 -2.15 1.03 11.56
CA ASP A 76 -3.29 0.93 12.48
C ASP A 76 -3.43 2.18 13.36
N ARG A 77 -2.31 2.72 13.83
CA ARG A 77 -2.29 3.94 14.68
C ARG A 77 -2.45 5.23 13.88
N ASN A 78 -2.05 5.23 12.61
CA ASN A 78 -1.99 6.43 11.79
C ASN A 78 -2.73 6.22 10.46
N PRO A 79 -4.04 5.95 10.46
CA PRO A 79 -4.75 5.67 9.21
C PRO A 79 -4.64 6.85 8.25
N MET A 80 -4.22 6.57 7.01
CA MET A 80 -4.08 7.59 5.97
C MET A 80 -5.45 8.22 5.63
N ALA A 81 -5.51 9.55 5.67
CA ALA A 81 -6.73 10.26 5.33
C ALA A 81 -7.06 10.03 3.85
N GLY A 82 -8.32 9.70 3.57
CA GLY A 82 -8.77 9.47 2.19
C GLY A 82 -8.38 8.13 1.57
N TYR A 83 -7.60 7.28 2.25
CA TYR A 83 -7.18 5.98 1.71
C TYR A 83 -7.46 4.83 2.69
N TYR A 84 -7.68 3.65 2.15
CA TYR A 84 -7.43 2.38 2.81
C TYR A 84 -6.08 1.85 2.30
N VAL A 85 -5.24 1.39 3.23
CA VAL A 85 -3.95 0.80 2.89
C VAL A 85 -4.10 -0.70 2.99
N HIS A 86 -3.63 -1.41 1.96
CA HIS A 86 -3.58 -2.87 1.94
C HIS A 86 -2.13 -3.31 1.86
N ILE A 87 -1.74 -4.33 2.63
CA ILE A 87 -0.39 -4.88 2.58
C ILE A 87 -0.42 -6.33 2.12
N TYR A 88 0.44 -6.63 1.17
CA TYR A 88 0.70 -7.97 0.68
C TYR A 88 2.14 -8.36 0.97
N GLU A 89 2.32 -9.55 1.51
CA GLU A 89 3.62 -10.22 1.59
C GLU A 89 3.80 -11.09 0.34
N PHE A 90 4.94 -10.95 -0.34
CA PHE A 90 5.26 -11.73 -1.53
C PHE A 90 6.74 -12.15 -1.58
N GLY A 91 7.02 -13.20 -2.34
CA GLY A 91 8.36 -13.78 -2.47
C GLY A 91 8.55 -14.45 -3.83
N ASN A 92 9.78 -14.86 -4.15
CA ASN A 92 10.11 -15.50 -5.43
C ASN A 92 9.30 -16.79 -5.63
N GLY A 93 8.22 -16.72 -6.40
CA GLY A 93 7.44 -17.87 -6.88
C GLY A 93 6.16 -18.21 -6.10
N ALA A 94 5.76 -17.45 -5.09
CA ALA A 94 4.51 -17.65 -4.34
C ALA A 94 3.48 -16.55 -4.64
N ASN A 95 2.19 -16.89 -4.53
CA ASN A 95 1.11 -15.90 -4.62
C ASN A 95 1.22 -14.87 -3.48
N ASP A 96 0.95 -13.61 -3.82
CA ASP A 96 0.87 -12.51 -2.87
C ASP A 96 -0.15 -12.83 -1.76
N LYS A 97 0.25 -12.73 -0.49
CA LYS A 97 -0.62 -12.98 0.67
C LYS A 97 -0.97 -11.66 1.33
N LYS A 98 -2.26 -11.32 1.40
CA LYS A 98 -2.72 -10.15 2.15
C LYS A 98 -2.48 -10.34 3.65
N ILE A 99 -1.93 -9.32 4.30
CA ILE A 99 -1.64 -9.30 5.74
C ILE A 99 -2.25 -8.10 6.49
N HIS A 100 -2.71 -7.08 5.76
CA HIS A 100 -3.43 -5.90 6.27
C HIS A 100 -4.42 -5.43 5.19
#